data_AF-A0A2M7WNC0-F1
#
_entry.id   AF-A0A2M7WNC0-F1
#
_cell.length_a   1.000
_cell.length_b   1.000
_cell.length_c   1.000
_cell.angle_alpha   90.00
_cell.angle_beta   90.00
_cell.angle_gamma   90.00
#
_symmetry.space_group_name_H-M   'P 1'
#
loop_
_entity.id
_entity.type
_entity.pdbx_description
1 polymer ?
#
loop_
_entity_poly.entity_id
_entity_poly.type
_entity_poly.pdbx_seq_one_letter_code
_entity_poly.pdbx_strand_id
1 'polypeptide(L)'
;MTETASSNDNDNSAAPPHVWHQHINLKLAAIGQPTCRIDGDQAYLTIADSLLKHYSRQRRLLSDYRCPADQRIQNFLNTYLAEHGVDQHVELPGTTFILDRPGMAREVSLPLNGNHFHSELVDSYRLLQGVLHNPKSDRRTTKGVFHIAAGGLPVPADKLEVPVNVFGALLKEALDPPHDLLQLPATSQEPKKAEVWVSLLLRPTVRPGV
;
A
#
# COMPACT_ATOMS: atom_id res chain seq x y z
N MET A 1 35.89 9.39 -36.59
CA MET A 1 36.30 9.12 -35.20
C MET A 1 35.92 10.32 -34.36
N THR A 2 34.86 10.17 -33.56
CA THR A 2 34.62 10.75 -32.22
C THR A 2 33.14 10.54 -31.92
N GLU A 3 32.82 9.40 -31.32
CA GLU A 3 31.56 9.17 -30.62
C GLU A 3 31.61 9.98 -29.30
N THR A 4 30.67 10.91 -29.14
CA THR A 4 30.35 11.51 -27.86
C THR A 4 29.53 10.51 -27.05
N ALA A 5 30.17 9.87 -26.08
CA ALA A 5 29.49 9.04 -25.08
C ALA A 5 28.55 9.91 -24.24
N SER A 6 27.24 9.65 -24.35
CA SER A 6 26.25 10.12 -23.38
C SER A 6 26.47 9.37 -22.07
N SER A 7 26.86 10.08 -21.02
CA SER A 7 26.84 9.56 -19.65
C SER A 7 25.39 9.29 -19.25
N ASN A 8 24.99 8.02 -19.28
CA ASN A 8 23.78 7.56 -18.61
C ASN A 8 24.04 7.62 -17.10
N ASP A 9 23.59 8.69 -16.46
CA ASP A 9 23.40 8.75 -15.01
C ASP A 9 22.21 7.85 -14.61
N ASN A 10 22.42 6.54 -14.68
CA ASN A 10 21.65 5.57 -13.91
C ASN A 10 22.41 5.32 -12.61
N ASP A 11 22.43 6.30 -11.73
CA ASP A 11 22.81 6.11 -10.33
C ASP A 11 21.69 5.34 -9.63
N ASN A 12 21.63 4.04 -9.90
CA ASN A 12 20.73 3.09 -9.27
C ASN A 12 21.41 2.51 -8.01
N SER A 13 22.05 3.37 -7.22
CA SER A 13 22.55 3.00 -5.90
C SER A 13 21.35 2.97 -4.95
N ALA A 14 20.93 1.77 -4.58
CA ALA A 14 19.95 1.61 -3.51
C ALA A 14 20.44 2.40 -2.28
N ALA A 15 19.61 3.31 -1.77
CA ALA A 15 19.99 4.11 -0.62
C ALA A 15 20.47 3.21 0.53
N PRO A 16 21.54 3.57 1.26
CA PRO A 16 22.05 2.75 2.34
C PRO A 16 20.94 2.42 3.35
N PRO A 17 20.96 1.24 4.01
CA PRO A 17 19.86 0.78 4.87
C PRO A 17 19.37 1.82 5.89
N HIS A 18 20.28 2.63 6.45
CA HIS A 18 19.96 3.69 7.41
C HIS A 18 19.02 4.77 6.84
N VAL A 19 19.16 5.13 5.56
CA VAL A 19 18.34 6.18 4.91
C VAL A 19 16.90 5.70 4.75
N TRP A 20 16.71 4.43 4.38
CA TRP A 20 15.38 3.84 4.28
C TRP A 20 14.67 3.77 5.64
N HIS A 21 15.38 3.37 6.69
CA HIS A 21 14.81 3.26 8.03
C HIS A 21 14.34 4.63 8.54
N GLN A 22 15.18 5.66 8.41
CA GLN A 22 14.81 7.03 8.78
C GLN A 22 13.60 7.52 7.99
N HIS A 23 13.57 7.30 6.68
CA HIS A 23 12.49 7.76 5.82
C HIS A 23 11.16 7.04 6.11
N ILE A 24 11.19 5.72 6.32
CA ILE A 24 10.03 4.91 6.69
C ILE A 24 9.49 5.39 8.05
N ASN A 25 10.36 5.57 9.04
CA ASN A 25 9.97 6.07 10.36
C ASN A 25 9.36 7.48 10.31
N LEU A 26 9.94 8.38 9.52
CA LEU A 26 9.40 9.73 9.34
C LEU A 26 7.96 9.66 8.80
N LYS A 27 7.71 8.79 7.82
CA LYS A 27 6.39 8.61 7.23
C LYS A 27 5.39 7.97 8.18
N LEU A 28 5.80 6.95 8.93
CA LEU A 28 4.98 6.34 9.98
C LEU A 28 4.60 7.38 11.04
N ALA A 29 5.56 8.16 11.54
CA ALA A 29 5.30 9.23 12.50
C ALA A 29 4.36 10.30 11.95
N ALA A 30 4.52 10.69 10.67
CA ALA A 30 3.67 11.68 10.01
C ALA A 30 2.19 11.25 9.91
N ILE A 31 1.92 9.94 9.84
CA ILE A 31 0.55 9.37 9.87
C ILE A 31 0.12 8.89 11.25
N GLY A 32 0.89 9.20 12.30
CA GLY A 32 0.56 8.88 13.70
C GLY A 32 0.76 7.42 14.08
N GLN A 33 1.57 6.68 13.32
CA GLN A 33 1.84 5.26 13.53
C GLN A 33 3.13 5.01 14.32
N PRO A 34 3.25 3.88 15.01
CA PRO A 34 4.48 3.45 15.67
C PRO A 34 5.67 3.43 14.71
N THR A 35 6.86 3.74 15.22
CA THR A 35 8.12 3.76 14.47
C THR A 35 9.06 2.67 14.99
N CYS A 36 10.03 2.26 14.16
CA CYS A 36 11.03 1.28 14.56
C CYS A 36 12.22 1.91 15.27
N ARG A 37 12.89 1.15 16.13
CA ARG A 37 14.14 1.59 16.75
C ARG A 37 15.26 1.58 15.70
N ILE A 38 15.97 2.70 15.58
CA ILE A 38 17.18 2.83 14.76
C ILE A 38 18.37 2.89 15.70
N ASP A 39 19.35 2.02 15.51
CA ASP A 39 20.59 2.06 16.26
C ASP A 39 21.38 3.34 15.93
N GLY A 40 21.68 4.14 16.96
CA GLY A 40 22.56 5.30 16.86
C GLY A 40 21.92 6.65 16.51
N ASP A 41 20.61 6.73 16.24
CA ASP A 41 20.03 7.92 15.56
C ASP A 41 18.70 8.45 16.15
N GLN A 42 18.47 8.25 17.44
CA GLN A 42 17.26 8.75 18.13
C GLN A 42 17.12 10.28 18.04
N ALA A 43 18.22 11.03 17.93
CA ALA A 43 18.23 12.49 17.95
C ALA A 43 17.42 13.12 16.80
N TYR A 44 17.45 12.54 15.60
CA TYR A 44 16.80 13.12 14.42
C TYR A 44 15.27 13.16 14.55
N LEU A 45 14.66 12.04 14.95
CA LEU A 45 13.21 11.98 15.14
C LEU A 45 12.76 12.81 16.33
N THR A 46 13.57 12.89 17.41
CA THR A 46 13.25 13.75 18.56
C THR A 46 13.19 15.23 18.18
N ILE A 47 14.06 15.69 17.27
CA ILE A 47 14.05 17.09 16.79
C ILE A 47 12.80 17.37 15.94
N ALA A 48 12.37 16.41 15.11
CA ALA A 48 11.21 16.55 14.23
C ALA A 48 9.87 16.21 14.92
N ASP A 49 9.87 15.63 16.12
CA ASP A 49 8.70 15.06 16.78
C ASP A 49 7.57 16.09 16.98
N SER A 50 7.89 17.31 17.41
CA SER A 50 6.90 18.38 17.62
C SER A 50 6.21 18.79 16.31
N LEU A 51 6.98 18.89 15.22
CA LEU A 51 6.48 19.20 13.88
C LEU A 51 5.63 18.06 13.32
N LEU A 52 6.08 16.81 13.49
CA LEU A 52 5.35 15.63 13.03
C LEU A 52 4.04 15.43 13.79
N LYS A 53 4.02 15.67 15.11
CA LYS A 53 2.80 15.66 15.92
C LYS A 53 1.83 16.78 15.54
N HIS A 54 2.33 17.93 15.14
CA HIS A 54 1.48 18.99 14.60
C HIS A 54 0.90 18.58 13.24
N TYR A 55 1.74 18.08 12.34
CA TYR A 55 1.36 17.62 11.01
C TYR A 55 0.33 16.49 11.06
N SER A 56 0.53 15.48 11.91
CA SER A 56 -0.40 14.34 12.04
C SER A 56 -1.77 14.77 12.57
N ARG A 57 -1.81 15.72 13.53
CA ARG A 57 -3.06 16.32 14.02
C ARG A 57 -3.79 17.10 12.92
N GLN A 58 -3.07 17.93 12.16
CA GLN A 58 -3.65 18.66 11.04
C GLN A 58 -4.16 17.71 9.95
N ARG A 59 -3.41 16.65 9.66
CA ARG A 59 -3.81 15.63 8.67
C ARG A 59 -5.06 14.86 9.11
N ARG A 60 -5.23 14.60 10.41
CA ARG A 60 -6.47 14.01 10.94
C ARG A 60 -7.69 14.89 10.70
N LEU A 61 -7.55 16.22 10.72
CA LEU A 61 -8.64 17.15 10.36
C LEU A 61 -8.94 17.17 8.87
N LEU A 62 -8.01 16.70 8.04
CA LEU A 62 -8.11 16.60 6.59
C LEU A 62 -8.31 15.14 6.13
N SER A 63 -8.67 14.22 7.03
CA SER A 63 -8.83 12.80 6.71
C SER A 63 -9.84 12.54 5.60
N ASP A 64 -10.80 13.46 5.45
CA ASP A 64 -11.88 13.37 4.47
C ASP A 64 -11.41 13.84 3.08
N TYR A 65 -10.26 14.52 3.00
CA TYR A 65 -9.70 14.98 1.75
C TYR A 65 -8.90 13.88 1.07
N ARG A 66 -9.47 13.32 0.01
CA ARG A 66 -8.88 12.25 -0.79
C ARG A 66 -8.00 12.82 -1.90
N CYS A 67 -7.02 12.04 -2.34
CA CYS A 67 -6.29 12.42 -3.55
C CYS A 67 -7.22 12.36 -4.78
N PRO A 68 -6.92 13.06 -5.89
CA PRO A 68 -7.81 13.09 -7.05
C PRO A 68 -8.11 11.73 -7.69
N ALA A 69 -7.23 10.73 -7.51
CA ALA A 69 -7.49 9.37 -7.99
C ALA A 69 -8.56 8.70 -7.12
N ASP A 70 -8.35 8.67 -5.81
CA ASP A 70 -9.26 8.05 -4.84
C ASP A 70 -10.63 8.74 -4.84
N GLN A 71 -10.68 10.07 -5.02
CA GLN A 71 -11.95 10.79 -5.11
C GLN A 71 -12.78 10.33 -6.32
N ARG A 72 -12.14 10.07 -7.46
CA ARG A 72 -12.84 9.56 -8.65
C ARG A 72 -13.36 8.14 -8.43
N ILE A 73 -12.57 7.29 -7.79
CA ILE A 73 -12.98 5.92 -7.45
C ILE A 73 -14.14 5.95 -6.45
N GLN A 74 -14.03 6.75 -5.38
CA GLN A 74 -15.06 6.90 -4.36
C GLN A 74 -16.38 7.42 -4.96
N ASN A 75 -16.31 8.44 -5.83
CA ASN A 75 -17.50 8.96 -6.50
C ASN A 75 -18.18 7.87 -7.34
N PHE A 76 -17.41 7.11 -8.12
CA PHE A 76 -17.94 5.99 -8.88
C PHE A 76 -18.62 4.96 -7.98
N LEU A 77 -17.98 4.52 -6.89
CA LEU A 77 -18.55 3.54 -5.96
C LEU A 77 -19.86 4.04 -5.35
N ASN A 78 -19.89 5.30 -4.89
CA ASN A 78 -21.08 5.90 -4.31
C ASN A 78 -22.23 5.97 -5.32
N THR A 79 -21.97 6.47 -6.52
CA THR A 79 -22.98 6.56 -7.59
C THR A 79 -23.49 5.19 -7.98
N TYR A 80 -22.59 4.24 -8.23
CA TYR A 80 -22.94 2.89 -8.68
C TYR A 80 -23.79 2.14 -7.65
N LEU A 81 -23.46 2.20 -6.36
CA LEU A 81 -24.26 1.55 -5.31
C LEU A 81 -25.62 2.23 -5.14
N ALA A 82 -25.67 3.57 -5.19
CA ALA A 82 -26.91 4.33 -5.06
C ALA A 82 -27.89 4.08 -6.22
N GLU A 83 -27.41 4.06 -7.46
CA GLU A 83 -28.22 3.78 -8.66
C GLU A 83 -28.89 2.39 -8.62
N HIS A 84 -28.27 1.44 -7.92
CA HIS A 84 -28.77 0.08 -7.75
C HIS A 84 -29.56 -0.14 -6.44
N GLY A 85 -29.87 0.94 -5.70
CA GLY A 85 -30.64 0.86 -4.46
C GLY A 85 -29.93 0.09 -3.34
N VAL A 86 -28.60 0.03 -3.37
CA VAL A 86 -27.80 -0.65 -2.34
C VAL A 86 -27.47 0.35 -1.24
N ASP A 87 -28.02 0.13 -0.04
CA ASP A 87 -27.83 0.97 1.15
C ASP A 87 -26.48 0.75 1.86
N GLN A 88 -25.51 0.14 1.18
CA GLN A 88 -24.19 -0.12 1.73
C GLN A 88 -23.30 1.09 1.53
N HIS A 89 -23.01 1.81 2.62
CA HIS A 89 -22.00 2.86 2.61
C HIS A 89 -20.60 2.24 2.71
N VAL A 90 -19.69 2.63 1.81
CA VAL A 90 -18.31 2.13 1.78
C VAL A 90 -17.35 3.27 1.50
N GLU A 91 -16.29 3.37 2.29
CA GLU A 91 -15.28 4.41 2.13
C GLU A 91 -13.89 3.83 1.93
N LEU A 92 -13.18 4.35 0.92
CA LEU A 92 -11.76 4.05 0.75
C LEU A 92 -10.96 4.55 1.97
N PRO A 93 -9.90 3.82 2.39
CA PRO A 93 -9.06 4.22 3.51
C PRO A 93 -8.47 5.62 3.33
N GLY A 94 -8.86 6.57 4.19
CA GLY A 94 -8.45 7.98 4.06
C GLY A 94 -6.97 8.22 4.39
N THR A 95 -6.39 7.45 5.33
CA THR A 95 -4.97 7.53 5.68
C THR A 95 -4.25 6.24 5.35
N THR A 96 -3.35 6.30 4.37
CA THR A 96 -2.51 5.19 3.92
C THR A 96 -1.03 5.53 4.02
N PHE A 97 -0.18 4.51 4.16
CA PHE A 97 1.26 4.59 3.95
C PHE A 97 1.53 4.56 2.44
N ILE A 98 1.73 5.74 1.86
CA ILE A 98 1.91 5.91 0.41
C ILE A 98 3.31 5.43 0.00
N LEU A 99 3.42 4.62 -1.04
CA LEU A 99 4.69 4.23 -1.65
C LEU A 99 5.09 5.26 -2.72
N ASP A 100 5.86 6.27 -2.33
CA ASP A 100 6.24 7.41 -3.18
C ASP A 100 7.66 7.32 -3.76
N ARG A 101 8.47 6.36 -3.32
CA ARG A 101 9.83 6.12 -3.82
C ARG A 101 10.01 4.68 -4.31
N PRO A 102 10.65 4.48 -5.48
CA PRO A 102 11.07 3.15 -5.92
C PRO A 102 11.91 2.45 -4.84
N GLY A 103 11.67 1.16 -4.61
CA GLY A 103 12.36 0.37 -3.58
C GLY A 103 11.70 0.40 -2.20
N MET A 104 10.87 1.40 -1.87
CA MET A 104 10.22 1.49 -0.55
C MET A 104 9.38 0.27 -0.23
N ALA A 105 8.61 -0.22 -1.20
CA ALA A 105 7.75 -1.40 -1.04
C ALA A 105 8.56 -2.64 -0.61
N ARG A 106 9.78 -2.79 -1.16
CA ARG A 106 10.70 -3.86 -0.80
C ARG A 106 11.18 -3.70 0.64
N GLU A 107 11.54 -2.49 1.04
CA GLU A 107 12.05 -2.26 2.41
C GLU A 107 10.96 -2.45 3.47
N VAL A 108 9.71 -2.08 3.20
CA VAL A 108 8.63 -2.27 4.17
C VAL A 108 8.07 -3.70 4.22
N SER A 109 8.49 -4.58 3.30
CA SER A 109 8.04 -5.97 3.20
C SER A 109 8.71 -6.93 4.18
N LEU A 110 9.73 -6.46 4.92
CA LEU A 110 10.51 -7.19 5.90
C LEU A 110 10.72 -6.33 7.14
N PRO A 111 11.07 -6.91 8.30
CA PRO A 111 11.37 -6.11 9.49
C PRO A 111 12.60 -5.24 9.23
N LEU A 112 12.59 -3.97 9.67
CA LEU A 112 13.73 -3.09 9.41
C LEU A 112 15.03 -3.63 10.02
N ASN A 113 14.93 -4.28 11.20
CA ASN A 113 16.08 -4.86 11.90
C ASN A 113 16.15 -6.39 11.75
N GLY A 114 15.61 -6.94 10.65
CA GLY A 114 15.52 -8.39 10.44
C GLY A 114 15.55 -8.83 8.98
N ASN A 115 15.87 -10.11 8.79
CA ASN A 115 15.96 -10.73 7.46
C ASN A 115 14.83 -11.74 7.19
N HIS A 116 13.86 -11.87 8.10
CA HIS A 116 12.78 -12.84 7.99
C HIS A 116 11.47 -12.27 8.55
N PHE A 117 10.37 -12.45 7.82
CA PHE A 117 9.02 -12.16 8.26
C PHE A 117 8.12 -13.36 7.98
N HIS A 118 7.24 -13.67 8.93
CA HIS A 118 6.27 -14.75 8.82
C HIS A 118 4.87 -14.23 9.18
N SER A 119 3.87 -14.61 8.39
CA SER A 119 2.45 -14.54 8.73
C SER A 119 1.72 -15.75 8.13
N GLU A 120 0.44 -15.93 8.47
CA GLU A 120 -0.37 -16.99 7.86
C GLU A 120 -0.52 -16.86 6.34
N LEU A 121 -0.23 -15.68 5.78
CA LEU A 121 -0.36 -15.39 4.35
C LEU A 121 0.94 -15.52 3.57
N VAL A 122 2.10 -15.26 4.20
CA VAL A 122 3.37 -15.18 3.49
C VAL A 122 4.58 -15.37 4.41
N ASP A 123 5.58 -16.11 3.91
CA ASP A 123 6.94 -16.16 4.45
C ASP A 123 7.86 -15.31 3.57
N SER A 124 8.57 -14.35 4.16
CA SER A 124 9.45 -13.42 3.44
C SER A 124 10.87 -13.43 3.98
N TYR A 125 11.85 -13.37 3.08
CA TYR A 125 13.28 -13.47 3.41
C TYR A 125 14.09 -12.40 2.69
N ARG A 126 15.02 -11.76 3.41
CA ARG A 126 16.09 -10.96 2.82
C ARG A 126 17.25 -11.89 2.47
N LEU A 127 17.66 -11.89 1.21
CA LEU A 127 18.72 -12.74 0.67
C LEU A 127 19.83 -11.87 0.06
N LEU A 128 21.01 -12.46 -0.15
CA LEU A 128 22.14 -11.76 -0.78
C LEU A 128 21.78 -11.22 -2.17
N GLN A 129 20.97 -11.96 -2.93
CA GLN A 129 20.52 -11.60 -4.27
C GLN A 129 19.24 -10.75 -4.32
N GLY A 130 18.63 -10.40 -3.17
CA GLY A 130 17.40 -9.62 -3.13
C GLY A 130 16.42 -10.07 -2.07
N VAL A 131 15.16 -10.28 -2.48
CA VAL A 131 14.06 -10.66 -1.58
C VAL A 131 13.33 -11.89 -2.12
N LEU A 132 12.91 -12.77 -1.22
CA LEU A 132 12.07 -13.93 -1.50
C LEU A 132 10.75 -13.81 -0.73
N HIS A 133 9.63 -14.05 -1.39
CA HIS A 133 8.31 -14.11 -0.79
C HIS A 133 7.64 -15.43 -1.20
N ASN A 134 7.29 -16.26 -0.21
CA ASN A 134 6.59 -17.52 -0.36
C ASN A 134 5.16 -17.34 0.18
N PRO A 135 4.17 -17.02 -0.66
CA PRO A 135 2.79 -16.88 -0.21
C PRO A 135 2.17 -18.24 0.13
N LYS A 136 1.11 -18.24 0.94
CA LYS A 136 0.32 -19.44 1.30
C LYS A 136 -0.12 -20.26 0.07
N SER A 137 -0.47 -19.58 -1.02
CA SER A 137 -0.85 -20.19 -2.30
C SER A 137 0.23 -19.93 -3.34
N ASP A 138 0.99 -20.97 -3.68
CA ASP A 138 2.12 -20.90 -4.62
C ASP A 138 1.70 -20.94 -6.11
N ARG A 139 0.42 -21.25 -6.41
CA ARG A 139 -0.07 -21.37 -7.78
C ARG A 139 -1.38 -20.64 -7.98
N ARG A 140 -1.51 -20.01 -9.16
CA ARG A 140 -2.73 -19.32 -9.58
C ARG A 140 -3.75 -20.32 -10.14
N THR A 141 -5.01 -20.17 -9.73
CA THR A 141 -6.16 -20.84 -10.34
C THR A 141 -6.80 -19.92 -11.39
N THR A 142 -7.27 -20.47 -12.51
CA THR A 142 -7.92 -19.69 -13.59
C THR A 142 -9.41 -20.01 -13.74
N LYS A 143 -9.82 -21.24 -13.40
CA LYS A 143 -11.22 -21.68 -13.52
C LYS A 143 -12.04 -21.13 -12.36
N GLY A 144 -13.08 -20.34 -12.68
CA GLY A 144 -14.06 -19.85 -11.71
C GLY A 144 -13.61 -18.70 -10.79
N VAL A 145 -12.46 -18.07 -11.08
CA VAL A 145 -11.88 -17.01 -10.22
C VAL A 145 -12.27 -15.58 -10.62
N PHE A 146 -12.84 -15.38 -11.81
CA PHE A 146 -13.16 -14.04 -12.32
C PHE A 146 -14.65 -13.77 -12.20
N HIS A 147 -15.00 -12.90 -11.25
CA HIS A 147 -16.36 -12.46 -10.98
C HIS A 147 -16.56 -11.01 -11.43
N ILE A 148 -17.75 -10.67 -11.91
CA ILE A 148 -18.10 -9.31 -12.37
C ILE A 148 -19.42 -8.92 -11.73
N ALA A 149 -19.47 -7.75 -11.08
CA ALA A 149 -20.70 -7.23 -10.51
C ALA A 149 -21.70 -6.83 -11.62
N ALA A 150 -22.97 -7.15 -11.41
CA ALA A 150 -24.08 -6.83 -12.32
C ALA A 150 -24.30 -5.31 -12.45
N GLY A 151 -25.23 -4.85 -13.29
CA GLY A 151 -25.66 -3.44 -13.27
C GLY A 151 -24.69 -2.41 -13.90
N GLY A 152 -23.55 -2.87 -14.43
CA GLY A 152 -22.65 -2.07 -15.25
C GLY A 152 -22.76 -2.42 -16.73
N LEU A 153 -21.61 -2.58 -17.37
CA LEU A 153 -21.53 -3.14 -18.72
C LEU A 153 -21.96 -4.62 -18.74
N PRO A 154 -22.41 -5.15 -19.89
CA PRO A 154 -22.81 -6.55 -20.02
C PRO A 154 -21.73 -7.52 -19.54
N VAL A 155 -22.12 -8.49 -18.71
CA VAL A 155 -21.21 -9.53 -18.21
C VAL A 155 -20.99 -10.59 -19.30
N PRO A 156 -19.74 -10.91 -19.68
CA PRO A 156 -19.46 -11.98 -20.63
C PRO A 156 -19.93 -13.34 -20.13
N ALA A 157 -20.42 -14.18 -21.04
CA ALA A 157 -21.00 -15.49 -20.71
C ALA A 157 -20.05 -16.47 -20.00
N ASP A 158 -18.74 -16.25 -20.11
CA ASP A 158 -17.72 -17.10 -19.47
C ASP A 158 -17.31 -16.60 -18.06
N LYS A 159 -17.96 -15.55 -17.54
CA LYS A 159 -17.70 -14.96 -16.21
C LYS A 159 -18.86 -15.21 -15.26
N LEU A 160 -18.56 -15.15 -13.96
CA LEU A 160 -19.57 -15.27 -12.92
C LEU A 160 -20.13 -13.88 -12.61
N GLU A 161 -21.40 -13.67 -12.92
CA GLU A 161 -22.12 -12.44 -12.56
C GLU A 161 -22.49 -12.44 -11.07
N VAL A 162 -22.22 -11.32 -10.39
CA VAL A 162 -22.46 -11.15 -8.95
C VAL A 162 -23.51 -10.06 -8.74
N PRO A 163 -24.58 -10.31 -7.96
CA PRO A 163 -25.56 -9.29 -7.61
C PRO A 163 -24.93 -8.06 -6.95
N VAL A 164 -25.43 -6.86 -7.27
CA VAL A 164 -24.81 -5.59 -6.82
C VAL A 164 -24.81 -5.46 -5.29
N ASN A 165 -25.85 -5.94 -4.62
CA ASN A 165 -25.91 -5.96 -3.15
C ASN A 165 -24.84 -6.87 -2.53
N VAL A 166 -24.54 -8.02 -3.16
CA VAL A 166 -23.46 -8.93 -2.72
C VAL A 166 -22.11 -8.27 -2.95
N PHE A 167 -21.90 -7.61 -4.09
CA PHE A 167 -20.68 -6.83 -4.33
C PHE A 167 -20.48 -5.75 -3.26
N GLY A 168 -21.53 -4.97 -2.94
CA GLY A 168 -21.46 -3.94 -1.90
C GLY A 168 -21.07 -4.52 -0.54
N ALA A 169 -21.67 -5.64 -0.14
CA ALA A 169 -21.34 -6.33 1.10
C ALA A 169 -19.89 -6.83 1.13
N LEU A 170 -19.42 -7.47 0.04
CA LEU A 170 -18.03 -7.93 -0.06
C LEU A 170 -17.03 -6.77 -0.03
N LEU A 171 -17.35 -5.66 -0.69
CA LEU A 171 -16.50 -4.48 -0.71
C LEU A 171 -16.39 -3.85 0.69
N LYS A 172 -17.49 -3.81 1.46
CA LYS A 172 -17.47 -3.36 2.85
C LYS A 172 -16.51 -4.20 3.69
N GLU A 173 -16.64 -5.53 3.65
CA GLU A 173 -15.76 -6.43 4.38
C GLU A 173 -14.30 -6.32 3.92
N ALA A 174 -14.07 -6.13 2.62
CA ALA A 174 -12.72 -5.97 2.08
C ALA A 174 -12.01 -4.69 2.57
N LEU A 175 -12.76 -3.65 2.93
CA LEU A 175 -12.23 -2.38 3.46
C LEU A 175 -12.20 -2.31 5.00
N ASP A 176 -12.64 -3.37 5.68
CA ASP A 176 -12.55 -3.55 7.13
C ASP A 176 -11.79 -4.85 7.49
N PRO A 177 -10.51 -4.98 7.09
CA PRO A 177 -9.74 -6.18 7.34
C PRO A 177 -9.40 -6.31 8.84
N PRO A 178 -9.15 -7.53 9.33
CA PRO A 178 -8.70 -7.73 10.71
C PRO A 178 -7.32 -7.07 10.94
N HIS A 179 -7.09 -6.64 12.18
CA HIS A 179 -5.92 -5.83 12.55
C HIS A 179 -4.57 -6.49 12.23
N ASP A 180 -4.48 -7.81 12.30
CA ASP A 180 -3.29 -8.58 11.98
C ASP A 180 -2.87 -8.43 10.50
N LEU A 181 -3.83 -8.31 9.58
CA LEU A 181 -3.58 -8.06 8.16
C LEU A 181 -3.11 -6.63 7.87
N LEU A 182 -3.37 -5.68 8.78
CA LEU A 182 -2.88 -4.31 8.68
C LEU A 182 -1.46 -4.16 9.23
N GLN A 183 -0.90 -5.16 9.92
CA GLN A 183 0.44 -5.06 10.52
C GLN A 183 1.52 -4.95 9.45
N LEU A 184 2.23 -3.82 9.42
CA LEU A 184 3.31 -3.59 8.46
C LEU A 184 4.55 -4.42 8.83
N PRO A 185 5.08 -5.27 7.92
CA PRO A 185 6.22 -6.13 8.20
C PRO A 185 7.45 -5.37 8.72
N ALA A 186 7.70 -4.15 8.23
CA ALA A 186 8.72 -3.22 8.72
C ALA A 186 8.80 -3.12 10.25
N THR A 187 7.64 -3.14 10.90
CA THR A 187 7.49 -2.90 12.34
C THR A 187 7.26 -4.20 13.14
N SER A 188 7.34 -5.37 12.51
CA SER A 188 6.88 -6.63 13.11
C SER A 188 7.70 -7.08 14.34
N GLN A 189 8.91 -6.58 14.50
CA GLN A 189 9.81 -6.85 15.64
C GLN A 189 9.69 -5.80 16.76
N GLU A 190 8.86 -4.77 16.58
CA GLU A 190 8.65 -3.74 17.58
C GLU A 190 7.58 -4.16 18.59
N PRO A 191 7.64 -3.67 19.85
CA PRO A 191 6.59 -3.94 20.85
C PRO A 191 5.20 -3.48 20.41
N LYS A 192 5.14 -2.39 19.63
CA LYS A 192 3.91 -1.86 19.03
C LYS A 192 4.11 -1.78 17.52
N LYS A 193 3.36 -2.60 16.79
CA LYS A 193 3.40 -2.67 15.33
C LYS A 193 2.53 -1.59 14.71
N ALA A 194 2.94 -1.06 13.56
CA ALA A 194 2.11 -0.15 12.79
C ALA A 194 1.03 -0.93 12.06
N GLU A 195 -0.21 -0.44 12.12
CA GLU A 195 -1.38 -1.03 11.48
C GLU A 195 -1.87 -0.05 10.42
N VAL A 196 -1.56 -0.32 9.15
CA VAL A 196 -1.76 0.63 8.05
C VAL A 196 -2.16 -0.05 6.76
N TRP A 197 -3.01 0.63 6.00
CA TRP A 197 -3.14 0.42 4.57
C TRP A 197 -1.91 0.96 3.85
N VAL A 198 -1.37 0.21 2.89
CA VAL A 198 -0.30 0.66 2.00
C VAL A 198 -0.89 0.98 0.63
N SER A 199 -0.49 2.09 0.01
CA SER A 199 -1.05 2.53 -1.29
C SER A 199 0.03 2.85 -2.32
N LEU A 200 -0.32 2.73 -3.61
CA LEU A 200 0.58 2.98 -4.73
C LEU A 200 -0.20 3.60 -5.89
N LEU A 201 0.40 4.60 -6.55
CA LEU A 201 -0.10 5.14 -7.80
C LEU A 201 0.64 4.52 -8.99
N LEU A 202 -0.10 3.88 -9.89
CA LEU A 202 0.42 3.36 -11.15
C LEU A 202 -0.09 4.21 -12.32
N ARG A 203 0.75 4.35 -13.36
CA ARG A 203 0.39 4.98 -14.64
C ARG A 203 0.75 4.04 -15.80
N PRO A 204 0.06 2.89 -15.92
CA PRO A 204 0.36 1.93 -16.97
C PRO A 204 0.08 2.53 -18.35
N THR A 205 0.96 2.28 -19.30
CA THR A 205 0.78 2.73 -20.69
C THR A 205 -0.37 1.97 -21.34
N VAL A 206 -1.41 2.70 -21.75
CA VAL A 206 -2.57 2.13 -22.48
C VAL A 206 -2.46 2.40 -23.98
N ARG A 207 -2.08 3.64 -24.35
CA ARG A 207 -1.87 4.04 -25.74
C ARG A 207 -0.37 4.16 -26.01
N PRO A 208 0.18 3.43 -26.98
CA PRO A 208 1.55 3.63 -27.44
C PRO A 208 1.73 5.03 -28.02
N GLY A 209 2.94 5.58 -28.00
CA GLY A 209 3.28 6.82 -28.67
C GLY A 209 3.46 6.62 -30.17
N VAL A 210 2.41 6.21 -30.87
CA VAL A 210 2.36 6.09 -32.35
C VAL A 210 1.01 6.58 -32.85
#